data_AF-A0A947TCF0-F1
#
_entry.id   AF-A0A947TCF0-F1
#
_cell.length_a   1.000
_cell.length_b   1.000
_cell.length_c   1.000
_cell.angle_alpha   90.00
_cell.angle_beta   90.00
_cell.angle_gamma   90.00
#
_symmetry.space_group_name_H-M   'P 1'
#
loop_
_entity.id
_entity.type
_entity.pdbx_description
1 polymer ?
#
loop_
_entity_poly.entity_id
_entity_poly.type
_entity_poly.pdbx_seq_one_letter_code
_entity_poly.pdbx_strand_id
1 'polypeptide(L)'
;MASDSPDDDANAGLVARSGDGDNAQPYSISEISSLLKRTVEDRFGFVRLRGELSGVKRAASGHLYAALKDDKAVLDAVMWRGNCQRLPFAPEDGLEVVATGKLTTYPGRSKYQIVIERMELAGEGALLALLERTKTRLEAEGLFASERKRALPYLPRTIGVVTSPTGAVIRDILHRLADRFPSRVLVWPVLVQGKGSADQIAAAVRGFSDLPEGHPDRPDLVIVARGGGSIEDL
;
A
#
# COMPACT_ATOMS: atom_id res chain seq x y z
N MET A 1 -35.40 22.79 69.06
CA MET A 1 -34.05 23.03 68.48
C MET A 1 -33.15 21.89 68.92
N ALA A 2 -32.18 21.54 68.06
CA ALA A 2 -31.26 20.39 68.12
C ALA A 2 -31.84 19.05 67.64
N SER A 3 -31.76 18.81 66.33
CA SER A 3 -31.47 17.49 65.77
C SER A 3 -30.15 17.62 65.02
N ASP A 4 -29.07 17.44 65.75
CA ASP A 4 -27.73 17.26 65.19
C ASP A 4 -27.61 15.77 64.89
N SER A 5 -27.46 15.42 63.61
CA SER A 5 -27.26 14.04 63.15
C SER A 5 -25.79 13.89 62.77
N PRO A 6 -24.94 13.25 63.59
CA PRO A 6 -23.58 12.94 63.19
C PRO A 6 -23.52 11.45 62.87
N ASP A 7 -23.66 11.06 61.59
CA ASP A 7 -23.28 9.70 61.18
C ASP A 7 -23.18 9.56 59.65
N ASP A 8 -22.32 10.36 59.02
CA ASP A 8 -21.96 10.17 57.59
C ASP A 8 -20.44 10.02 57.38
N ASP A 9 -19.68 9.73 58.46
CA ASP A 9 -18.21 9.70 58.44
C ASP A 9 -17.62 8.29 58.67
N ALA A 10 -18.46 7.24 58.61
CA ALA A 10 -18.05 5.87 58.94
C ALA A 10 -17.22 5.16 57.85
N ASN A 11 -17.04 5.76 56.66
CA ASN A 11 -16.39 5.12 55.52
C ASN A 11 -15.05 5.75 55.10
N ALA A 12 -14.54 6.75 55.83
CA ALA A 12 -13.32 7.49 55.50
C ALA A 12 -12.08 6.97 56.25
N GLY A 13 -11.92 5.65 56.38
CA GLY A 13 -10.72 5.05 56.97
C GLY A 13 -9.53 5.09 56.00
N LEU A 14 -8.31 5.34 56.50
CA LEU A 14 -7.07 5.33 55.70
C LEU A 14 -6.76 3.96 55.05
N VAL A 15 -7.35 2.88 55.59
CA VAL A 15 -7.13 1.50 55.15
C VAL A 15 -8.39 0.97 54.49
N ALA A 16 -8.27 0.51 53.25
CA ALA A 16 -9.35 -0.16 52.54
C ALA A 16 -9.76 -1.45 53.29
N ARG A 17 -11.03 -1.55 53.66
CA ARG A 17 -11.61 -2.72 54.34
C ARG A 17 -12.45 -3.48 53.33
N SER A 18 -12.09 -4.72 53.02
CA SER A 18 -12.91 -5.61 52.20
C SER A 18 -13.95 -6.28 53.09
N GLY A 19 -15.23 -6.05 52.85
CA GLY A 19 -16.31 -6.78 53.53
C GLY A 19 -16.61 -8.11 52.83
N ASP A 20 -16.89 -9.17 53.59
CA ASP A 20 -17.38 -10.42 53.03
C ASP A 20 -18.76 -10.16 52.36
N GLY A 21 -18.85 -10.48 51.07
CA GLY A 21 -20.05 -10.23 50.25
C GLY A 21 -20.02 -8.94 49.42
N ASP A 22 -18.92 -8.19 49.43
CA ASP A 22 -18.76 -7.02 48.57
C ASP A 22 -18.68 -7.42 47.09
N ASN A 23 -19.63 -6.90 46.28
CA ASN A 23 -19.71 -7.16 44.84
C ASN A 23 -18.74 -6.28 44.03
N ALA A 24 -18.01 -5.37 44.68
CA ALA A 24 -17.06 -4.45 44.08
C ALA A 24 -15.62 -4.66 44.59
N GLN A 25 -15.16 -5.91 44.67
CA GLN A 25 -13.79 -6.19 45.10
C GLN A 25 -12.74 -5.49 44.22
N PRO A 26 -11.67 -4.92 44.83
CA PRO A 26 -10.65 -4.18 44.09
C PRO A 26 -9.80 -5.12 43.24
N TYR A 27 -9.61 -4.76 41.97
CA TYR A 27 -8.64 -5.42 41.09
C TYR A 27 -7.23 -4.88 41.31
N SER A 28 -6.23 -5.75 41.22
CA SER A 28 -4.86 -5.30 40.99
C SER A 28 -4.71 -4.69 39.59
N ILE A 29 -3.68 -3.86 39.42
CA ILE A 29 -3.37 -3.22 38.13
C ILE A 29 -3.11 -4.27 37.03
N SER A 30 -2.47 -5.38 37.39
CA SER A 30 -2.20 -6.50 36.46
C SER A 30 -3.48 -7.22 36.06
N GLU A 31 -4.42 -7.42 36.99
CA GLU A 31 -5.71 -8.06 36.72
C GLU A 31 -6.54 -7.19 35.78
N ILE A 32 -6.75 -5.92 36.12
CA ILE A 32 -7.58 -5.03 35.28
C ILE A 32 -6.94 -4.84 33.89
N SER A 33 -5.62 -4.72 33.80
CA SER A 33 -4.95 -4.61 32.50
C SER A 33 -5.09 -5.88 31.66
N SER A 34 -5.09 -7.05 32.29
CA SER A 34 -5.28 -8.34 31.59
C SER A 34 -6.73 -8.51 31.12
N LEU A 35 -7.69 -8.07 31.95
CA LEU A 35 -9.11 -8.02 31.58
C LEU A 35 -9.34 -7.11 30.37
N LEU A 36 -8.79 -5.88 30.40
CA LEU A 36 -8.89 -4.93 29.29
C LEU A 36 -8.26 -5.48 28.01
N LYS A 37 -7.07 -6.10 28.12
CA LYS A 37 -6.43 -6.75 26.97
C LYS A 37 -7.35 -7.79 26.34
N ARG A 38 -7.89 -8.69 27.14
CA ARG A 38 -8.79 -9.75 26.68
C ARG A 38 -10.04 -9.16 26.03
N THR A 39 -10.70 -8.20 26.67
CA THR A 39 -11.90 -7.55 26.11
C THR A 39 -11.62 -6.85 24.78
N VAL A 40 -10.48 -6.17 24.64
CA VAL A 40 -10.09 -5.52 23.39
C VAL A 40 -9.79 -6.56 22.31
N GLU A 41 -8.98 -7.58 22.61
CA GLU A 41 -8.61 -8.61 21.64
C GLU A 41 -9.80 -9.47 21.20
N ASP A 42 -10.73 -9.78 22.12
CA ASP A 42 -11.95 -10.54 21.82
C ASP A 42 -12.89 -9.74 20.92
N ARG A 43 -13.06 -8.43 21.20
CA ARG A 43 -14.02 -7.59 20.46
C ARG A 43 -13.47 -7.05 19.15
N PHE A 44 -12.16 -6.84 19.08
CA PHE A 44 -11.46 -6.22 17.96
C PHE A 44 -10.33 -7.11 17.43
N GLY A 45 -10.57 -8.42 17.40
CA GLY A 45 -9.67 -9.42 16.82
C GLY A 45 -9.50 -9.30 15.31
N PHE A 46 -10.38 -8.56 14.63
CA PHE A 46 -10.25 -8.17 13.23
C PHE A 46 -10.90 -6.80 13.01
N VAL A 47 -10.11 -5.82 12.58
CA VAL A 47 -10.54 -4.45 12.29
C VAL A 47 -9.88 -3.92 11.03
N ARG A 48 -10.54 -2.99 10.37
CA ARG A 48 -10.01 -2.20 9.25
C ARG A 48 -10.10 -0.73 9.62
N LEU A 49 -8.96 -0.06 9.70
CA LEU A 49 -8.84 1.32 10.14
C LEU A 49 -8.26 2.17 9.02
N ARG A 50 -8.91 3.29 8.74
CA ARG A 50 -8.40 4.31 7.83
C ARG A 50 -7.72 5.41 8.64
N GLY A 51 -6.56 5.86 8.19
CA GLY A 51 -5.86 6.98 8.81
C GLY A 51 -4.59 7.35 8.07
N GLU A 52 -4.06 8.52 8.38
CA GLU A 52 -2.76 8.99 7.90
C GLU A 52 -1.64 8.36 8.74
N LEU A 53 -0.60 7.86 8.09
CA LEU A 53 0.62 7.41 8.75
C LEU A 53 1.41 8.60 9.29
N SER A 54 1.88 8.47 10.54
CA SER A 54 2.74 9.45 11.19
C SER A 54 3.80 8.77 12.03
N GLY A 55 5.00 9.36 12.10
CA GLY A 55 6.10 8.86 12.93
C GLY A 55 6.59 7.47 12.51
N VAL A 56 6.55 7.17 11.21
CA VAL A 56 6.95 5.89 10.62
C VAL A 56 8.43 5.62 10.90
N LYS A 57 8.71 4.52 11.59
CA LYS A 57 10.05 4.06 11.95
C LYS A 57 10.22 2.59 11.61
N ARG A 58 11.24 2.28 10.81
CA ARG A 58 11.68 0.90 10.58
C ARG A 58 12.79 0.55 11.57
N ALA A 59 12.51 -0.39 12.45
CA ALA A 59 13.50 -0.90 13.40
C ALA A 59 14.52 -1.79 12.69
N ALA A 60 15.71 -1.94 13.29
CA ALA A 60 16.76 -2.83 12.77
C ALA A 60 16.31 -4.30 12.65
N SER A 61 15.32 -4.73 13.45
CA SER A 61 14.68 -6.04 13.33
C SER A 61 13.88 -6.22 12.02
N GLY A 62 13.56 -5.13 11.33
CA GLY A 62 12.68 -5.10 10.17
C GLY A 62 11.21 -4.90 10.51
N HIS A 63 10.87 -4.64 11.79
CA HIS A 63 9.52 -4.23 12.18
C HIS A 63 9.25 -2.78 11.80
N LEU A 64 7.99 -2.48 11.48
CA LEU A 64 7.49 -1.13 11.28
C LEU A 64 6.72 -0.70 12.52
N TYR A 65 7.07 0.46 13.05
CA TYR A 65 6.31 1.16 14.08
C TYR A 65 5.84 2.48 13.48
N ALA A 66 4.57 2.80 13.66
CA ALA A 66 3.96 4.03 13.19
C ALA A 66 2.80 4.41 14.10
N ALA A 67 2.15 5.53 13.81
CA ALA A 67 0.81 5.83 14.31
C ALA A 67 -0.14 6.05 13.13
N LEU A 68 -1.40 5.63 13.29
CA LEU A 68 -2.50 6.02 12.43
C LEU A 68 -3.24 7.17 13.09
N LYS A 69 -3.37 8.30 12.40
CA LYS A 69 -4.09 9.46 12.91
C LYS A 69 -5.22 9.89 11.97
N ASP A 70 -6.23 10.51 12.56
CA ASP A 70 -7.22 11.35 11.89
C ASP A 70 -7.24 12.73 12.57
N ASP A 71 -8.26 13.54 12.29
CA ASP A 71 -8.39 14.90 12.84
C ASP A 71 -8.55 14.94 14.37
N LYS A 72 -8.97 13.83 14.99
CA LYS A 72 -9.42 13.80 16.40
C LYS A 72 -8.67 12.77 17.24
N ALA A 73 -8.09 11.75 16.63
CA ALA A 73 -7.58 10.58 17.30
C ALA A 73 -6.26 10.11 16.69
N VAL A 74 -5.47 9.44 17.53
CA VAL A 74 -4.24 8.76 17.13
C VAL A 74 -4.21 7.37 17.75
N LEU A 75 -3.75 6.40 16.97
CA LEU A 75 -3.61 5.02 17.37
C LEU A 75 -2.21 4.50 17.01
N ASP A 76 -1.49 3.99 18.02
CA ASP A 76 -0.19 3.35 17.80
C ASP A 76 -0.36 2.11 16.92
N ALA A 77 0.59 1.88 16.02
CA ALA A 77 0.53 0.82 15.03
C ALA A 77 1.86 0.08 14.91
N VAL A 78 1.79 -1.24 14.86
CA VAL A 78 2.95 -2.11 14.65
C VAL A 78 2.69 -3.09 13.52
N MET A 79 3.66 -3.27 12.64
CA MET A 79 3.65 -4.31 11.61
C MET A 79 4.92 -5.14 11.72
N TRP A 80 4.77 -6.46 11.87
CA TRP A 80 5.91 -7.37 12.02
C TRP A 80 6.64 -7.55 10.70
N ARG A 81 7.91 -7.95 10.76
CA ARG A 81 8.83 -8.04 9.60
C ARG A 81 8.22 -8.85 8.46
N GLY A 82 7.63 -10.00 8.76
CA GLY A 82 7.04 -10.89 7.76
C GLY A 82 5.91 -10.22 6.95
N ASN A 83 5.10 -9.40 7.61
CA ASN A 83 4.03 -8.64 6.96
C ASN A 83 4.61 -7.42 6.21
N CYS A 84 5.61 -6.73 6.79
CA CYS A 84 6.27 -5.59 6.16
C CYS A 84 6.90 -5.92 4.81
N GLN A 85 7.48 -7.13 4.67
CA GLN A 85 8.11 -7.59 3.42
C GLN A 85 7.11 -7.81 2.27
N ARG A 86 5.83 -7.95 2.59
CA ARG A 86 4.74 -8.20 1.62
C ARG A 86 4.05 -6.92 1.18
N LEU A 87 4.46 -5.76 1.70
CA LEU A 87 3.88 -4.48 1.31
C LEU A 87 4.26 -4.13 -0.14
N PRO A 88 3.29 -3.74 -0.98
CA PRO A 88 3.57 -3.34 -2.36
C PRO A 88 4.12 -1.90 -2.46
N PHE A 89 4.17 -1.16 -1.35
CA PHE A 89 4.66 0.21 -1.28
C PHE A 89 5.57 0.42 -0.05
N ALA A 90 6.35 1.50 -0.07
CA ALA A 90 7.12 1.95 1.08
C ALA A 90 6.23 2.85 1.98
N PRO A 91 5.93 2.46 3.23
CA PRO A 91 5.20 3.32 4.15
C PRO A 91 6.05 4.53 4.54
N GLU A 92 5.46 5.71 4.47
CA GLU A 92 6.05 7.02 4.78
C GLU A 92 5.01 7.88 5.51
N ASP A 93 5.48 8.89 6.25
CA ASP A 93 4.61 9.87 6.91
C ASP A 93 3.76 10.62 5.87
N GLY A 94 2.51 10.90 6.21
CA GLY A 94 1.57 11.61 5.35
C GLY A 94 0.81 10.71 4.37
N LEU A 95 1.13 9.40 4.30
CA LEU A 95 0.34 8.47 3.48
C LEU A 95 -0.95 8.10 4.17
N GLU A 96 -2.07 8.30 3.49
CA GLU A 96 -3.36 7.79 3.93
C GLU A 96 -3.46 6.30 3.59
N VAL A 97 -3.79 5.48 4.59
CA VAL A 97 -3.83 4.02 4.44
C VAL A 97 -5.08 3.41 5.08
N VAL A 98 -5.48 2.25 4.58
CA VAL A 98 -6.38 1.32 5.26
C VAL A 98 -5.55 0.17 5.83
N ALA A 99 -5.41 0.14 7.15
CA ALA A 99 -4.71 -0.91 7.89
C ALA A 99 -5.71 -1.96 8.38
N THR A 100 -5.46 -3.22 8.05
CA THR A 100 -6.24 -4.37 8.50
C THR A 100 -5.42 -5.19 9.50
N GLY A 101 -6.02 -5.56 10.62
CA GLY A 101 -5.36 -6.34 11.66
C GLY A 101 -6.19 -6.46 12.92
N LYS A 102 -5.54 -6.59 14.07
CA LYS A 102 -6.19 -6.75 15.37
C LYS A 102 -5.76 -5.66 16.35
N LEU A 103 -6.67 -5.23 17.22
CA LEU A 103 -6.30 -4.38 18.35
C LEU A 103 -5.77 -5.23 19.49
N THR A 104 -4.74 -4.71 20.16
CA THR A 104 -4.17 -5.29 21.37
C THR A 104 -3.81 -4.18 22.34
N THR A 105 -3.61 -4.52 23.59
CA THR A 105 -3.06 -3.60 24.59
C THR A 105 -1.68 -4.06 25.03
N TYR A 106 -0.83 -3.11 25.40
CA TYR A 106 0.45 -3.36 26.01
C TYR A 106 0.34 -3.12 27.52
N PRO A 107 0.21 -4.18 28.34
CA PRO A 107 -0.09 -4.04 29.76
C PRO A 107 0.90 -3.16 30.52
N GLY A 108 2.19 -3.24 30.17
CA GLY A 108 3.25 -2.48 30.83
C GLY A 108 3.18 -0.96 30.63
N ARG A 109 2.35 -0.45 29.70
CA ARG A 109 2.17 1.00 29.47
C ARG A 109 0.70 1.41 29.37
N SER A 110 -0.24 0.49 29.59
CA SER A 110 -1.69 0.71 29.46
C SER A 110 -2.10 1.40 28.15
N LYS A 111 -1.34 1.18 27.07
CA LYS A 111 -1.65 1.69 25.73
C LYS A 111 -2.30 0.62 24.88
N TYR A 112 -3.23 1.01 24.02
CA TYR A 112 -3.78 0.16 22.97
C TYR A 112 -3.16 0.52 21.61
N GLN A 113 -3.02 -0.49 20.76
CA GLN A 113 -2.36 -0.38 19.46
C GLN A 113 -2.98 -1.38 18.47
N ILE A 114 -2.82 -1.12 17.17
CA ILE A 114 -3.13 -2.10 16.13
C ILE A 114 -1.89 -2.91 15.75
N VAL A 115 -2.05 -4.23 15.70
CA VAL A 115 -1.10 -5.14 15.05
C VAL A 115 -1.56 -5.35 13.62
N ILE A 116 -0.82 -4.77 12.66
CA ILE A 116 -1.19 -4.73 11.25
C ILE A 116 -0.76 -6.02 10.56
N GLU A 117 -1.70 -6.60 9.83
CA GLU A 117 -1.51 -7.78 8.99
C GLU A 117 -1.44 -7.43 7.50
N ARG A 118 -2.26 -6.46 7.08
CA ARG A 118 -2.29 -5.91 5.71
C ARG A 118 -2.46 -4.40 5.77
N MET A 119 -1.78 -3.69 4.87
CA MET A 119 -1.92 -2.24 4.73
C MET A 119 -2.05 -1.91 3.23
N GLU A 120 -2.98 -1.03 2.92
CA GLU A 120 -3.32 -0.60 1.57
C GLU A 120 -3.40 0.92 1.55
N LEU A 121 -3.09 1.57 0.44
CA LEU A 121 -3.28 3.02 0.30
C LEU A 121 -4.77 3.34 0.31
N ALA A 122 -5.17 4.34 1.10
CA ALA A 122 -6.55 4.79 1.15
C ALA A 122 -6.83 5.78 0.02
N GLY A 123 -7.53 5.32 -1.02
CA GLY A 123 -8.17 6.18 -2.02
C GLY A 123 -7.33 6.54 -3.27
N GLU A 124 -8.03 6.86 -4.34
CA GLU A 124 -7.47 7.31 -5.63
C GLU A 124 -6.54 8.51 -5.50
N GLY A 125 -6.74 9.39 -4.50
CA GLY A 125 -5.91 10.57 -4.25
C GLY A 125 -4.46 10.25 -3.87
N ALA A 126 -4.22 9.20 -3.08
CA ALA A 126 -2.86 8.77 -2.73
C ALA A 126 -2.16 8.15 -3.95
N LEU A 127 -2.89 7.39 -4.77
CA LEU A 127 -2.38 6.85 -6.03
C LEU A 127 -2.06 7.97 -7.02
N LEU A 128 -2.94 8.98 -7.15
CA LEU A 128 -2.72 10.18 -7.95
C LEU A 128 -1.50 10.97 -7.46
N ALA A 129 -1.31 11.09 -6.14
CA ALA A 129 -0.13 11.74 -5.58
C ALA A 129 1.17 10.98 -5.91
N LEU A 130 1.16 9.64 -5.85
CA LEU A 130 2.30 8.82 -6.25
C LEU A 130 2.57 8.91 -7.76
N LEU A 131 1.51 8.93 -8.58
CA LEU A 131 1.60 9.12 -10.02
C LEU A 131 2.21 10.49 -10.34
N GLU A 132 1.74 11.56 -9.70
CA GLU A 132 2.23 12.92 -9.95
C GLU A 132 3.68 13.10 -9.49
N ARG A 133 4.06 12.53 -8.34
CA ARG A 133 5.47 12.49 -7.90
C ARG A 133 6.36 11.76 -8.91
N THR A 134 5.90 10.62 -9.40
CA THR A 134 6.64 9.82 -10.38
C THR A 134 6.77 10.57 -11.70
N LYS A 135 5.69 11.19 -12.17
CA LYS A 135 5.65 12.01 -13.37
C LYS A 135 6.62 13.20 -13.26
N THR A 136 6.55 13.95 -12.16
CA THR A 136 7.45 15.09 -11.89
C THR A 136 8.91 14.67 -11.92
N ARG A 137 9.26 13.52 -11.31
CA ARG A 137 10.63 12.98 -11.35
C ARG A 137 11.08 12.66 -12.78
N LEU A 138 10.26 11.94 -13.54
CA LEU A 138 10.58 11.56 -14.92
C LEU A 138 10.61 12.77 -15.88
N GLU A 139 9.79 13.80 -15.61
CA GLU A 139 9.85 15.11 -16.29
C GLU A 139 11.16 15.83 -16.00
N ALA A 140 11.61 15.85 -14.74
CA ALA A 140 12.89 16.43 -14.34
C ALA A 140 14.09 15.70 -14.95
N GLU A 141 13.99 14.38 -15.15
CA GLU A 141 14.96 13.57 -15.92
C GLU A 141 14.92 13.86 -17.45
N GLY A 142 14.00 14.72 -17.91
CA GLY A 142 13.85 15.10 -19.31
C GLY A 142 13.35 13.96 -20.20
N LEU A 143 12.73 12.92 -19.63
CA LEU A 143 12.23 11.76 -20.39
C LEU A 143 11.02 12.09 -21.26
N PHE A 144 10.29 13.16 -20.93
CA PHE A 144 9.12 13.63 -21.68
C PHE A 144 9.38 14.85 -22.56
N ALA A 145 10.64 15.33 -22.63
CA ALA A 145 11.04 16.50 -23.39
C ALA A 145 10.60 16.38 -24.87
N SER A 146 9.90 17.40 -25.38
CA SER A 146 9.31 17.36 -26.73
C SER A 146 10.39 17.29 -27.81
N GLU A 147 11.57 17.84 -27.54
CA GLU A 147 12.74 17.84 -28.43
C GLU A 147 13.30 16.43 -28.65
N ARG A 148 13.01 15.48 -27.75
CA ARG A 148 13.43 14.07 -27.87
C ARG A 148 12.42 13.20 -28.64
N LYS A 149 11.22 13.71 -28.92
CA LYS A 149 10.18 12.96 -29.61
C LYS A 149 10.53 12.86 -31.10
N ARG A 150 10.53 11.63 -31.62
CA ARG A 150 10.74 11.34 -33.04
C ARG A 150 9.38 11.33 -33.74
N ALA A 151 9.32 11.89 -34.95
CA ALA A 151 8.12 11.80 -35.77
C ALA A 151 7.80 10.33 -36.09
N LEU A 152 6.52 9.97 -35.98
CA LEU A 152 6.07 8.63 -36.36
C LEU A 152 6.03 8.50 -37.89
N PRO A 153 6.39 7.34 -38.44
CA PRO A 153 6.26 7.11 -39.87
C PRO A 153 4.78 7.17 -40.28
N TYR A 154 4.49 7.85 -41.39
CA TYR A 154 3.13 8.02 -41.89
C TYR A 154 2.47 6.68 -42.29
N LEU A 155 3.25 5.77 -42.90
CA LEU A 155 2.81 4.45 -43.36
C LEU A 155 3.86 3.37 -43.02
N PRO A 156 3.85 2.83 -41.80
CA PRO A 156 4.75 1.74 -41.43
C PRO A 156 4.37 0.46 -42.19
N ARG A 157 5.36 -0.19 -42.81
CA ARG A 157 5.19 -1.50 -43.48
C ARG A 157 5.40 -2.64 -42.48
N THR A 158 6.36 -2.48 -41.59
CA THR A 158 6.70 -3.46 -40.54
C THR A 158 6.56 -2.82 -39.16
N ILE A 159 5.75 -3.42 -38.30
CA ILE A 159 5.49 -2.96 -36.94
C ILE A 159 6.05 -4.00 -35.96
N GLY A 160 6.96 -3.57 -35.09
CA GLY A 160 7.44 -4.38 -33.96
C GLY A 160 6.48 -4.23 -32.79
N VAL A 161 6.13 -5.32 -32.12
CA VAL A 161 5.25 -5.30 -30.94
C VAL A 161 5.95 -6.03 -29.80
N VAL A 162 6.26 -5.29 -28.74
CA VAL A 162 6.85 -5.79 -27.50
C VAL A 162 5.73 -5.92 -26.48
N THR A 163 5.30 -7.16 -26.21
CA THR A 163 4.18 -7.45 -25.31
C THR A 163 4.18 -8.91 -24.86
N SER A 164 3.26 -9.28 -23.96
CA SER A 164 3.06 -10.68 -23.56
C SER A 164 2.29 -11.45 -24.65
N PRO A 165 2.72 -12.66 -25.03
CA PRO A 165 2.07 -13.44 -26.09
C PRO A 165 0.67 -13.97 -25.71
N THR A 166 0.31 -13.98 -24.43
CA THR A 166 -0.96 -14.58 -23.94
C THR A 166 -2.07 -13.55 -23.68
N GLY A 167 -1.77 -12.24 -23.76
CA GLY A 167 -2.69 -11.17 -23.39
C GLY A 167 -3.78 -10.86 -24.43
N ALA A 168 -4.89 -10.24 -23.99
CA ALA A 168 -5.91 -9.71 -24.90
C ALA A 168 -5.41 -8.55 -25.76
N VAL A 169 -4.40 -7.82 -25.29
CA VAL A 169 -3.83 -6.65 -25.96
C VAL A 169 -3.20 -6.98 -27.31
N ILE A 170 -2.43 -8.08 -27.41
CA ILE A 170 -1.87 -8.46 -28.71
C ILE A 170 -2.96 -8.81 -29.71
N ARG A 171 -4.05 -9.44 -29.26
CA ARG A 171 -5.21 -9.73 -30.13
C ARG A 171 -5.91 -8.45 -30.59
N ASP A 172 -6.09 -7.46 -29.71
CA ASP A 172 -6.68 -6.17 -30.08
C ASP A 172 -5.79 -5.40 -31.08
N ILE A 173 -4.47 -5.38 -30.86
CA ILE A 173 -3.52 -4.76 -31.80
C ILE A 173 -3.61 -5.44 -33.18
N LEU A 174 -3.53 -6.78 -33.23
CA LEU A 174 -3.59 -7.52 -34.48
C LEU A 174 -4.93 -7.33 -35.20
N HIS A 175 -6.05 -7.34 -34.46
CA HIS A 175 -7.38 -7.14 -35.02
C HIS A 175 -7.55 -5.73 -35.59
N ARG A 176 -7.12 -4.68 -34.86
CA ARG A 176 -7.19 -3.30 -35.36
C ARG A 176 -6.28 -3.03 -36.54
N LEU A 177 -5.10 -3.64 -36.58
CA LEU A 177 -4.21 -3.55 -37.74
C LEU A 177 -4.85 -4.25 -38.95
N ALA A 178 -5.44 -5.43 -38.77
CA ALA A 178 -6.13 -6.13 -39.85
C ALA A 178 -7.35 -5.34 -40.39
N ASP A 179 -8.09 -4.68 -39.51
CA ASP A 179 -9.29 -3.90 -39.88
C ASP A 179 -8.95 -2.56 -40.55
N ARG A 180 -7.92 -1.84 -40.06
CA ARG A 180 -7.61 -0.48 -40.53
C ARG A 180 -6.51 -0.43 -41.60
N PHE A 181 -5.38 -1.08 -41.35
CA PHE A 181 -4.22 -1.03 -42.24
C PHE A 181 -3.35 -2.29 -42.07
N PRO A 182 -3.65 -3.36 -42.82
CA PRO A 182 -2.91 -4.61 -42.74
C PRO A 182 -1.41 -4.39 -42.95
N SER A 183 -0.61 -4.65 -41.92
CA SER A 183 0.84 -4.45 -41.90
C SER A 183 1.54 -5.71 -41.41
N ARG A 184 2.83 -5.89 -41.76
CA ARG A 184 3.64 -6.98 -41.20
C ARG A 184 3.87 -6.70 -39.72
N VAL A 185 3.56 -7.66 -38.86
CA VAL A 185 3.75 -7.54 -37.40
C VAL A 185 4.80 -8.52 -36.92
N LEU A 186 5.79 -8.02 -36.16
CA LEU A 186 6.82 -8.82 -35.51
C LEU A 186 6.62 -8.75 -34.01
N VAL A 187 6.34 -9.88 -33.37
CA VAL A 187 6.09 -9.91 -31.92
C VAL A 187 7.37 -10.33 -31.20
N TRP A 188 7.83 -9.50 -30.27
CA TRP A 188 8.86 -9.86 -29.30
C TRP A 188 8.21 -10.16 -27.95
N PRO A 189 8.13 -11.43 -27.53
CA PRO A 189 7.45 -11.81 -26.30
C PRO A 189 8.27 -11.37 -25.08
N VAL A 190 7.65 -10.62 -24.17
CA VAL A 190 8.28 -10.20 -22.91
C VAL A 190 7.28 -10.27 -21.75
N LEU A 191 7.82 -10.31 -20.53
CA LEU A 191 7.05 -10.01 -19.34
C LEU A 191 6.72 -8.51 -19.31
N VAL A 192 5.43 -8.19 -19.24
CA VAL A 192 4.94 -6.80 -19.24
C VAL A 192 4.68 -6.24 -17.83
N GLN A 193 4.79 -7.09 -16.80
CA GLN A 193 4.58 -6.74 -15.41
C GLN A 193 5.43 -7.62 -14.47
N GLY A 194 5.64 -7.16 -13.25
CA GLY A 194 6.40 -7.88 -12.23
C GLY A 194 7.92 -7.74 -12.39
N LYS A 195 8.65 -8.42 -11.50
CA LYS A 195 10.12 -8.35 -11.41
C LYS A 195 10.77 -8.82 -12.71
N GLY A 196 11.67 -8.01 -13.27
CA GLY A 196 12.41 -8.30 -14.51
C GLY A 196 11.72 -7.87 -15.80
N SER A 197 10.50 -7.32 -15.74
CA SER A 197 9.79 -6.81 -16.93
C SER A 197 10.52 -5.64 -17.60
N ALA A 198 10.97 -4.66 -16.81
CA ALA A 198 11.69 -3.48 -17.33
C ALA A 198 12.93 -3.86 -18.15
N ASP A 199 13.73 -4.80 -17.64
CA ASP A 199 14.96 -5.26 -18.32
C ASP A 199 14.65 -5.98 -19.62
N GLN A 200 13.62 -6.84 -19.63
CA GLN A 200 13.18 -7.55 -20.84
C GLN A 200 12.63 -6.59 -21.91
N ILE A 201 11.80 -5.63 -21.51
CA ILE A 201 11.25 -4.62 -22.41
C ILE A 201 12.40 -3.79 -23.01
N ALA A 202 13.33 -3.31 -22.17
CA ALA A 202 14.46 -2.54 -22.63
C ALA A 202 15.37 -3.34 -23.58
N ALA A 203 15.58 -4.63 -23.30
CA ALA A 203 16.33 -5.52 -24.18
C ALA A 203 15.64 -5.76 -25.53
N ALA A 204 14.31 -5.91 -25.55
CA ALA A 204 13.54 -6.09 -26.78
C ALA A 204 13.55 -4.82 -27.65
N VAL A 205 13.40 -3.64 -27.05
CA VAL A 205 13.49 -2.35 -27.77
C VAL A 205 14.88 -2.15 -28.37
N ARG A 206 15.95 -2.46 -27.61
CA ARG A 206 17.33 -2.44 -28.12
C ARG A 206 17.52 -3.47 -29.24
N GLY A 207 17.03 -4.69 -29.07
CA GLY A 207 17.10 -5.75 -30.06
C GLY A 207 16.53 -5.35 -31.43
N PHE A 208 15.38 -4.67 -31.46
CA PHE A 208 14.85 -4.10 -32.71
C PHE A 208 15.66 -2.92 -33.24
N SER A 209 16.19 -2.07 -32.35
CA SER A 209 16.94 -0.86 -32.71
C SER A 209 18.31 -1.18 -33.31
N ASP A 210 18.94 -2.25 -32.84
CA ASP A 210 20.29 -2.69 -33.22
C ASP A 210 20.31 -3.48 -34.54
N LEU A 211 19.14 -3.80 -35.12
CA LEU A 211 19.07 -4.44 -36.43
C LEU A 211 19.64 -3.52 -37.53
N PRO A 212 20.41 -4.05 -38.50
CA PRO A 212 20.94 -3.28 -39.60
C PRO A 212 19.84 -2.57 -40.40
N GLU A 213 20.16 -1.41 -40.96
CA GLU A 213 19.23 -0.68 -41.83
C GLU A 213 18.91 -1.52 -43.07
N GLY A 214 17.62 -1.60 -43.43
CA GLY A 214 17.15 -2.46 -44.52
C GLY A 214 17.00 -3.95 -44.17
N HIS A 215 17.30 -4.37 -42.92
CA HIS A 215 17.03 -5.75 -42.50
C HIS A 215 15.52 -6.05 -42.58
N PRO A 216 15.08 -7.19 -43.15
CA PRO A 216 13.66 -7.48 -43.36
C PRO A 216 12.83 -7.55 -42.09
N ASP A 217 13.48 -7.85 -40.95
CA ASP A 217 12.86 -7.87 -39.63
C ASP A 217 13.07 -6.58 -38.81
N ARG A 218 13.67 -5.53 -39.39
CA ARG A 218 13.76 -4.24 -38.72
C ARG A 218 12.41 -3.51 -38.85
N PRO A 219 11.74 -3.18 -37.72
CA PRO A 219 10.46 -2.49 -37.79
C PRO A 219 10.64 -0.99 -38.03
N ASP A 220 9.66 -0.40 -38.72
CA ASP A 220 9.58 1.05 -38.95
C ASP A 220 9.16 1.79 -37.66
N LEU A 221 8.38 1.11 -36.82
CA LEU A 221 8.01 1.57 -35.48
C LEU A 221 7.86 0.38 -34.53
N VAL A 222 8.09 0.63 -33.23
CA VAL A 222 7.88 -0.36 -32.17
C VAL A 222 6.76 0.10 -31.25
N ILE A 223 5.78 -0.77 -31.05
CA ILE A 223 4.73 -0.64 -30.05
C ILE A 223 5.16 -1.42 -28.81
N VAL A 224 5.32 -0.73 -27.69
CA VAL A 224 5.46 -1.38 -26.37
C VAL A 224 4.09 -1.34 -25.71
N ALA A 225 3.52 -2.51 -25.41
CA ALA A 225 2.14 -2.59 -24.93
C ALA A 225 2.01 -3.57 -23.76
N ARG A 226 1.19 -3.19 -22.78
CA ARG A 226 0.83 -4.00 -21.62
C ARG A 226 -0.70 -4.12 -21.55
N GLY A 227 -1.19 -5.28 -21.10
CA GLY A 227 -2.62 -5.49 -20.79
C GLY A 227 -2.97 -5.18 -19.34
N GLY A 228 -4.24 -4.78 -19.11
CA GLY A 228 -4.74 -4.31 -17.82
C GLY A 228 -4.77 -2.79 -17.79
N GLY A 229 -5.95 -2.22 -17.99
CA GLY A 229 -6.21 -0.78 -17.99
C GLY A 229 -6.88 -0.29 -16.72
N SER A 230 -6.89 -1.08 -15.64
CA SER A 230 -7.33 -0.55 -14.35
C SER A 230 -6.24 0.34 -13.78
N ILE A 231 -6.65 1.48 -13.22
CA ILE A 231 -5.78 2.37 -12.45
C ILE A 231 -5.14 1.62 -11.27
N GLU A 232 -5.77 0.54 -10.81
CA GLU A 232 -5.30 -0.35 -9.75
C GLU A 232 -4.12 -1.22 -10.19
N ASP A 233 -3.93 -1.42 -11.49
CA ASP A 233 -2.81 -2.17 -12.03
C ASP A 233 -1.59 -1.28 -12.34
N LEU A 234 -1.73 0.05 -12.22
CA LEU A 234 -0.73 1.06 -12.62
C LEU A 234 0.42 1.19 -11.60
#